data_AF-A0A511NLM4-F1
#
_entry.id   AF-A0A511NLM4-F1
#
_cell.length_a   1.000
_cell.length_b   1.000
_cell.length_c   1.000
_cell.angle_alpha   90.00
_cell.angle_beta   90.00
_cell.angle_gamma   90.00
#
_symmetry.space_group_name_H-M   'P 1'
#
loop_
_entity.id
_entity.type
_entity.pdbx_description
1 polymer ?
#
loop_
_entity_poly.entity_id
_entity_poly.type
_entity_poly.pdbx_seq_one_letter_code
_entity_poly.pdbx_strand_id
1 'polypeptide(L)'
;MKKLILFITFLISFNTLYAQQQAERSLTEYRVESFQTPLVAKKMLYDWLGKWDNVLYTENNQALLVWSNRNIINEANETFTLIASSIENEEEMYGTIQVLTSKKQDALAKDSPFREYLNEYLKTISKKETKSKKFYKEYIKVVY
;
A
#
# COMPACT_ATOMS: atom_id res chain seq x y z
N MET A 1 -5.37 -50.14 12.04
CA MET A 1 -4.51 -49.13 11.39
C MET A 1 -5.25 -48.36 10.26
N LYS A 2 -6.35 -47.65 10.57
CA LYS A 2 -7.09 -46.82 9.58
C LYS A 2 -7.48 -45.42 10.09
N LYS A 3 -7.44 -45.17 11.41
CA LYS A 3 -7.81 -43.88 12.00
C LYS A 3 -6.66 -42.85 12.05
N LEU A 4 -5.40 -43.29 12.02
CA LEU A 4 -4.24 -42.39 12.13
C LEU A 4 -3.93 -41.65 10.82
N ILE A 5 -4.21 -42.28 9.67
CA ILE A 5 -3.96 -41.69 8.34
C ILE A 5 -4.94 -40.54 8.06
N LEU A 6 -6.20 -40.67 8.49
CA LEU A 6 -7.25 -39.67 8.25
C LEU A 6 -6.99 -38.33 8.98
N PHE A 7 -6.43 -38.38 10.18
CA PHE A 7 -6.12 -37.18 10.99
C PHE A 7 -4.92 -36.40 10.44
N ILE A 8 -3.90 -37.09 9.93
CA ILE A 8 -2.70 -36.47 9.38
C ILE A 8 -3.04 -35.77 8.05
N THR A 9 -3.86 -36.38 7.20
CA THR A 9 -4.32 -35.73 5.95
C THR A 9 -5.15 -34.48 6.21
N PHE A 10 -5.97 -34.46 7.27
CA PHE A 10 -6.82 -33.30 7.61
C PHE A 10 -6.00 -32.11 8.13
N LEU A 11 -4.96 -32.38 8.94
CA LEU A 11 -4.06 -31.35 9.45
C LEU A 11 -3.17 -30.75 8.36
N ILE A 12 -2.68 -31.57 7.42
CA ILE A 12 -1.88 -31.09 6.29
C ILE A 12 -2.74 -30.21 5.38
N SER A 13 -3.96 -30.66 5.03
CA SER A 13 -4.87 -29.87 4.19
C SER A 13 -5.26 -28.54 4.83
N PHE A 14 -5.48 -28.49 6.14
CA PHE A 14 -5.76 -27.24 6.87
C PHE A 14 -4.59 -26.26 6.79
N ASN A 15 -3.36 -26.72 7.01
CA ASN A 15 -2.18 -25.86 6.96
C ASN A 15 -1.90 -25.34 5.53
N THR A 16 -2.08 -26.18 4.50
CA THR A 16 -1.95 -25.72 3.10
C THR A 16 -3.07 -24.79 2.67
N LEU A 17 -4.31 -25.00 3.12
CA LEU A 17 -5.41 -24.08 2.82
C LEU A 17 -5.22 -22.73 3.51
N TYR A 18 -4.72 -22.72 4.75
CA TYR A 18 -4.37 -21.51 5.49
C TYR A 18 -3.19 -20.76 4.84
N ALA A 19 -2.19 -21.50 4.35
CA ALA A 19 -1.07 -20.93 3.60
C ALA A 19 -1.50 -20.39 2.22
N GLN A 20 -2.39 -21.07 1.49
CA GLN A 20 -2.99 -20.56 0.23
C GLN A 20 -3.85 -19.31 0.48
N GLN A 21 -4.60 -19.26 1.59
CA GLN A 21 -5.41 -18.09 1.95
C GLN A 21 -4.55 -16.86 2.33
N GLN A 22 -3.33 -17.09 2.84
CA GLN A 22 -2.34 -16.03 3.07
C GLN A 22 -1.53 -15.66 1.81
N ALA A 23 -1.35 -16.60 0.87
CA ALA A 23 -0.55 -16.42 -0.34
C ALA A 23 -1.24 -15.61 -1.46
N GLU A 24 -2.53 -15.28 -1.34
CA GLU A 24 -3.27 -14.59 -2.42
C GLU A 24 -4.24 -13.52 -1.89
N ARG A 25 -3.95 -12.89 -0.75
CA ARG A 25 -4.63 -11.64 -0.39
C ARG A 25 -3.91 -10.49 -1.07
N SER A 26 -4.47 -10.04 -2.20
CA SER A 26 -4.17 -8.71 -2.74
C SER A 26 -4.30 -7.68 -1.60
N LEU A 27 -3.25 -6.90 -1.36
CA LEU A 27 -3.30 -5.84 -0.37
C LEU A 27 -4.43 -4.85 -0.71
N THR A 28 -5.12 -4.38 0.31
CA THR A 28 -6.16 -3.36 0.15
C THR A 28 -5.51 -2.05 -0.26
N GLU A 29 -6.08 -1.41 -1.27
CA GLU A 29 -5.58 -0.15 -1.81
C GLU A 29 -6.54 1.01 -1.56
N TYR A 30 -5.99 2.16 -1.24
CA TYR A 30 -6.69 3.43 -1.32
C TYR A 30 -6.45 4.04 -2.70
N ARG A 31 -7.53 4.20 -3.47
CA ARG A 31 -7.50 4.79 -4.82
C ARG A 31 -7.63 6.31 -4.76
N VAL A 32 -6.74 7.01 -5.47
CA VAL A 32 -6.75 8.46 -5.64
C VAL A 32 -6.99 8.77 -7.11
N GLU A 33 -8.19 9.20 -7.46
CA GLU A 33 -8.54 9.56 -8.84
C GLU A 33 -7.80 10.81 -9.30
N SER A 34 -7.45 10.87 -10.59
CA SER A 34 -6.97 12.09 -11.22
C SER A 34 -7.28 12.12 -12.71
N PHE A 35 -7.67 13.28 -13.21
CA PHE A 35 -7.82 13.53 -14.65
C PHE A 35 -6.54 14.08 -15.30
N GLN A 36 -5.47 14.30 -14.52
CA GLN A 36 -4.27 15.00 -14.99
C GLN A 36 -3.02 14.13 -14.98
N THR A 37 -2.87 13.22 -14.00
CA THR A 37 -1.68 12.38 -13.90
C THR A 37 -1.91 11.14 -13.04
N PRO A 38 -1.36 9.97 -13.40
CA PRO A 38 -1.40 8.77 -12.55
C PRO A 38 -0.43 8.88 -11.35
N LEU A 39 0.41 9.91 -11.31
CA LEU A 39 1.35 10.17 -10.21
C LEU A 39 0.70 10.86 -9.01
N VAL A 40 -0.63 11.05 -9.03
CA VAL A 40 -1.36 11.81 -8.01
C VAL A 40 -1.12 11.31 -6.58
N ALA A 41 -1.15 9.98 -6.34
CA ALA A 41 -0.89 9.41 -5.01
C ALA A 41 0.56 9.62 -4.55
N LYS A 42 1.52 9.39 -5.46
CA LYS A 42 2.96 9.60 -5.22
C LYS A 42 3.26 11.06 -4.86
N LYS A 43 2.68 12.00 -5.60
CA LYS A 43 2.84 13.44 -5.35
C LYS A 43 2.19 13.85 -4.04
N MET A 44 0.97 13.40 -3.78
CA MET A 44 0.24 13.69 -2.55
C MET A 44 1.03 13.26 -1.31
N LEU A 45 1.56 12.03 -1.30
CA LEU A 45 2.39 11.55 -0.20
C LEU A 45 3.73 12.29 -0.11
N TYR A 46 4.35 12.64 -1.23
CA TYR A 46 5.55 13.47 -1.21
C TYR A 46 5.32 14.84 -0.57
N ASP A 47 4.24 15.50 -0.95
CA ASP A 47 3.92 16.83 -0.45
C ASP A 47 3.60 16.83 1.05
N TRP A 48 3.06 15.72 1.55
CA TRP A 48 2.67 15.59 2.96
C TRP A 48 3.77 15.00 3.86
N LEU A 49 4.52 14.01 3.37
CA LEU A 49 5.51 13.25 4.14
C LEU A 49 6.96 13.51 3.72
N GLY A 50 7.18 14.33 2.70
CA GLY A 50 8.49 14.57 2.12
C GLY A 50 8.94 13.45 1.18
N LYS A 51 10.24 13.40 0.87
CA LYS A 51 10.81 12.39 -0.02
C LYS A 51 10.61 10.98 0.56
N TRP A 52 10.31 10.02 -0.30
CA TRP A 52 10.26 8.59 0.04
C TRP A 52 11.64 8.10 0.51
N ASP A 53 11.64 7.00 1.25
CA ASP A 53 12.85 6.38 1.79
C ASP A 53 13.45 5.35 0.83
N ASN A 54 12.60 4.67 0.06
CA ASN A 54 13.01 3.63 -0.88
C ASN A 54 12.15 3.64 -2.15
N VAL A 55 12.68 3.05 -3.22
CA VAL A 55 11.98 2.79 -4.47
C VAL A 55 12.01 1.29 -4.72
N LEU A 56 10.84 0.70 -4.96
CA LEU A 56 10.71 -0.66 -5.47
C LEU A 56 10.23 -0.62 -6.92
N TYR A 57 10.36 -1.72 -7.64
CA TYR A 57 9.92 -1.82 -9.02
C TYR A 57 9.02 -3.04 -9.18
N THR A 58 7.92 -2.88 -9.92
CA THR A 58 7.10 -4.02 -10.35
C THR A 58 7.81 -4.82 -11.44
N GLU A 59 7.28 -5.99 -11.79
CA GLU A 59 7.80 -6.80 -12.90
C GLU A 59 7.83 -6.03 -14.23
N ASN A 60 6.90 -5.10 -14.42
CA ASN A 60 6.83 -4.21 -15.58
C ASN A 60 7.69 -2.94 -15.43
N ASN A 61 8.66 -2.95 -14.51
CA ASN A 61 9.57 -1.84 -14.21
C ASN A 61 8.87 -0.53 -13.78
N GLN A 62 7.66 -0.61 -13.21
CA GLN A 62 6.99 0.57 -12.68
C GLN A 62 7.50 0.88 -11.27
N ALA A 63 7.95 2.11 -11.05
CA ALA A 63 8.43 2.55 -9.75
C ALA A 63 7.30 2.66 -8.72
N LEU A 64 7.49 2.02 -7.58
CA LEU A 64 6.72 2.15 -6.35
C LEU A 64 7.52 3.00 -5.36
N LEU A 65 6.89 4.03 -4.79
CA LEU A 65 7.57 4.91 -3.83
C LEU A 65 7.18 4.51 -2.40
N VAL A 66 8.17 4.35 -1.52
CA VAL A 66 7.97 3.77 -0.19
C VAL A 66 8.38 4.73 0.92
N TRP A 67 7.44 5.04 1.82
CA TRP A 67 7.68 5.78 3.05
C TRP A 67 7.57 4.81 4.23
N SER A 68 8.68 4.52 4.90
CA SER A 68 8.78 3.54 5.98
C SER A 68 8.67 4.19 7.35
N ASN A 69 8.21 3.44 8.35
CA ASN A 69 8.20 3.82 9.76
C ASN A 69 7.56 5.19 10.04
N ARG A 70 6.48 5.52 9.32
CA ARG A 70 5.77 6.79 9.51
C ARG A 70 4.83 6.69 10.70
N ASN A 71 5.00 7.58 11.67
CA ASN A 71 4.04 7.76 12.74
C ASN A 71 2.88 8.62 12.21
N ILE A 72 1.76 7.97 11.87
CA ILE A 72 0.55 8.63 11.37
C ILE A 72 -0.46 8.86 12.49
N ILE A 73 -0.55 7.91 13.42
CA ILE A 73 -1.53 7.91 14.51
C ILE A 73 -0.74 8.05 15.81
N ASN A 74 -0.64 9.27 16.33
CA ASN A 74 0.25 9.58 17.46
C ASN A 74 -0.07 8.75 18.71
N GLU A 75 -1.34 8.44 18.93
CA GLU A 75 -1.83 7.67 20.07
C GLU A 75 -1.60 6.15 19.90
N ALA A 76 -1.30 5.70 18.69
CA ALA A 76 -0.94 4.31 18.44
C ALA A 76 0.55 4.13 18.70
N ASN A 77 0.92 3.11 19.48
CA ASN A 77 2.30 2.62 19.53
C ASN A 77 2.60 1.76 18.29
N GLU A 78 2.43 2.36 17.11
CA GLU A 78 2.54 1.71 15.81
C GLU A 78 3.12 2.67 14.78
N THR A 79 3.84 2.13 13.80
CA THR A 79 4.29 2.90 12.64
C THR A 79 3.85 2.21 11.36
N PHE A 80 3.73 3.00 10.30
CA PHE A 80 3.17 2.54 9.05
C PHE A 80 4.18 2.68 7.92
N THR A 81 4.11 1.73 6.99
CA THR A 81 4.76 1.84 5.68
C THR A 81 3.70 2.17 4.65
N LEU A 82 3.88 3.25 3.90
CA LEU A 82 3.01 3.63 2.80
C LEU A 82 3.73 3.36 1.48
N ILE A 83 3.05 2.68 0.57
CA ILE A 83 3.57 2.30 -0.74
C ILE A 83 2.66 2.91 -1.78
N ALA A 84 3.21 3.79 -2.62
CA ALA A 84 2.46 4.48 -3.66
C ALA A 84 2.77 3.91 -5.04
N SER A 85 1.72 3.55 -5.77
CA SER A 85 1.78 3.13 -7.16
C SER A 85 0.98 4.08 -8.07
N SER A 86 0.99 3.76 -9.36
CA SER A 86 0.33 4.50 -10.43
C SER A 86 -0.26 3.50 -11.41
N ILE A 87 -1.52 3.70 -11.78
CA ILE A 87 -2.19 2.95 -12.83
C ILE A 87 -2.61 3.94 -13.92
N GLU A 88 -2.22 3.64 -15.15
CA GLU A 88 -2.57 4.38 -16.35
C GLU A 88 -2.87 3.35 -17.43
N ASN A 89 -4.10 3.36 -17.91
CA ASN A 89 -4.54 2.61 -19.08
C ASN A 89 -5.48 3.48 -19.92
N GLU A 90 -5.99 2.95 -21.03
CA GLU A 90 -6.86 3.72 -21.95
C GLU A 90 -8.15 4.24 -21.29
N GLU A 91 -8.62 3.61 -20.23
CA GLU A 91 -9.89 3.91 -19.56
C GLU A 91 -9.72 4.68 -18.24
N GLU A 92 -8.61 4.45 -17.53
CA GLU A 92 -8.42 4.91 -16.17
C GLU A 92 -7.01 5.47 -15.90
N MET A 93 -6.96 6.54 -15.12
CA MET A 93 -5.74 7.17 -14.62
C MET A 93 -5.91 7.47 -13.13
N TYR A 94 -5.17 6.75 -12.28
CA TYR A 94 -5.23 6.95 -10.83
C TYR A 94 -3.95 6.53 -10.13
N GLY A 95 -3.78 7.03 -8.91
CA GLY A 95 -2.75 6.58 -7.99
C GLY A 95 -3.34 5.58 -6.99
N THR A 96 -2.52 4.66 -6.50
CA THR A 96 -2.92 3.74 -5.43
C THR A 96 -1.97 3.82 -4.25
N ILE A 97 -2.49 3.56 -3.06
CA ILE A 97 -1.72 3.54 -1.82
C ILE A 97 -2.06 2.28 -1.05
N GLN A 98 -1.04 1.50 -0.75
CA GLN A 98 -1.10 0.42 0.22
C GLN A 98 -0.50 0.91 1.53
N VAL A 99 -1.04 0.46 2.65
CA VAL A 99 -0.50 0.78 3.98
C VAL A 99 -0.27 -0.50 4.76
N LEU A 100 0.95 -0.66 5.25
CA LEU A 100 1.34 -1.79 6.09
C LEU A 100 1.64 -1.33 7.51
N THR A 101 1.28 -2.14 8.50
CA THR A 101 1.74 -1.97 9.89
C THR A 101 3.24 -2.30 10.01
N SER A 102 3.86 -2.03 11.16
CA SER A 102 5.25 -2.44 11.43
C SER A 102 5.48 -3.95 11.28
N LYS A 103 4.42 -4.75 11.48
CA LYS A 103 4.43 -6.21 11.30
C LYS A 103 4.13 -6.65 9.87
N LYS A 104 4.13 -5.71 8.90
CA LYS A 104 3.84 -5.95 7.48
C LYS A 104 2.44 -6.50 7.21
N GLN A 105 1.47 -6.19 8.07
CA GLN A 105 0.08 -6.55 7.87
C GLN A 105 -0.66 -5.43 7.13
N ASP A 106 -1.61 -5.79 6.28
CA ASP A 106 -2.47 -4.82 5.58
C ASP A 106 -3.26 -3.98 6.59
N ALA A 107 -2.92 -2.70 6.69
CA ALA A 107 -3.53 -1.77 7.63
C ALA A 107 -4.85 -1.19 7.11
N LEU A 108 -5.16 -1.37 5.82
CA LEU A 108 -6.41 -0.94 5.18
C LEU A 108 -7.45 -2.08 5.04
N ALA A 109 -7.05 -3.32 5.36
CA ALA A 109 -7.94 -4.48 5.38
C ALA A 109 -9.18 -4.23 6.26
N LYS A 110 -10.33 -4.79 5.85
CA LYS A 110 -11.65 -4.54 6.45
C LYS A 110 -11.69 -4.68 7.98
N ASP A 111 -10.93 -5.62 8.52
CA ASP A 111 -10.81 -5.99 9.93
C ASP A 111 -9.64 -5.30 10.67
N SER A 112 -8.84 -4.48 9.98
CA SER A 112 -7.77 -3.71 10.60
C SER A 112 -8.35 -2.65 11.55
N PRO A 113 -7.85 -2.54 12.79
CA PRO A 113 -8.27 -1.50 13.73
C PRO A 113 -7.85 -0.09 13.29
N PHE A 114 -6.89 0.02 12.36
CA PHE A 114 -6.38 1.30 11.87
C PHE A 114 -7.13 1.81 10.64
N ARG A 115 -7.96 0.97 10.02
CA ARG A 115 -8.55 1.21 8.70
C ARG A 115 -9.32 2.52 8.63
N GLU A 116 -10.20 2.79 9.59
CA GLU A 116 -11.06 3.97 9.57
C GLU A 116 -10.21 5.26 9.61
N TYR A 117 -9.29 5.34 10.58
CA TYR A 117 -8.40 6.48 10.72
C TYR A 117 -7.52 6.66 9.48
N LEU A 118 -6.90 5.60 8.97
CA LEU A 118 -6.02 5.68 7.81
C LEU A 118 -6.77 6.10 6.54
N ASN A 119 -8.00 5.62 6.33
CA ASN A 119 -8.82 6.07 5.20
C ASN A 119 -9.17 7.56 5.31
N GLU A 120 -9.57 8.03 6.49
CA GLU A 120 -9.88 9.45 6.69
C GLU A 120 -8.62 10.33 6.61
N TYR A 121 -7.47 9.85 7.08
CA TYR A 121 -6.18 10.50 6.90
C TYR A 121 -5.83 10.65 5.41
N LEU A 122 -5.88 9.55 4.64
CA LEU A 122 -5.57 9.56 3.21
C LEU A 122 -6.54 10.44 2.42
N LYS A 123 -7.84 10.39 2.74
CA LYS A 123 -8.88 11.26 2.18
C LYS A 123 -8.69 12.73 2.52
N THR A 124 -8.16 13.03 3.71
CA THR A 124 -7.89 14.41 4.12
C THR A 124 -6.72 14.99 3.33
N ILE A 125 -5.64 14.22 3.17
CA ILE A 125 -4.46 14.70 2.44
C ILE A 125 -4.68 14.70 0.92
N SER A 126 -5.55 13.86 0.37
CA SER A 126 -5.87 13.84 -1.07
C SER A 126 -6.61 15.07 -1.56
N LYS A 127 -7.34 15.74 -0.65
CA LYS A 127 -8.01 17.01 -0.95
C LYS A 127 -7.07 18.22 -0.90
N LYS A 128 -5.84 18.05 -0.43
CA LYS A 128 -4.88 19.16 -0.31
C LYS A 128 -4.04 19.25 -1.57
N GLU A 129 -4.39 20.21 -2.41
CA GLU A 129 -3.59 20.50 -3.58
C GLU A 129 -2.36 21.35 -3.22
N THR A 130 -1.20 20.95 -3.74
CA THR A 130 -0.01 21.79 -3.72
C THR A 130 0.47 22.09 -5.14
N LYS A 131 0.87 23.34 -5.37
CA LYS A 131 1.46 23.79 -6.65
C LYS A 131 2.97 23.52 -6.73
N SER A 132 3.52 22.81 -5.75
CA SER A 132 4.96 22.53 -5.68
C SER A 132 5.40 21.63 -6.82
N LYS A 133 6.46 22.04 -7.53
CA LYS A 133 7.14 21.20 -8.54
C LYS A 133 8.23 20.30 -7.95
N LYS A 134 8.45 20.33 -6.63
CA LYS A 134 9.54 19.58 -5.97
C LYS A 134 9.42 18.08 -6.18
N PHE A 135 8.21 17.53 -6.10
CA PHE A 135 7.94 16.11 -6.37
C PHE A 135 8.51 15.68 -7.73
N TYR A 136 8.11 16.35 -8.82
CA TYR A 136 8.54 15.98 -10.17
C TYR A 136 10.06 16.05 -10.36
N LYS A 137 10.72 17.03 -9.72
CA LYS A 137 12.18 17.15 -9.75
C LYS A 137 12.89 15.98 -9.08
N GLU A 138 12.31 15.41 -8.03
CA GLU A 138 12.86 14.22 -7.37
C GLU A 138 12.47 12.94 -8.09
N TYR A 139 11.23 12.86 -8.60
CA TYR A 139 10.71 11.66 -9.25
C TYR A 139 11.39 11.38 -10.58
N ILE A 140 11.74 12.41 -11.36
CA ILE A 140 12.43 12.22 -12.65
C ILE A 140 13.76 11.47 -12.50
N LYS A 141 14.45 11.62 -11.36
CA LYS A 141 15.72 10.93 -11.04
C LYS A 141 15.55 9.44 -10.71
N VAL A 142 14.32 8.98 -10.55
CA VAL A 142 13.99 7.58 -10.27
C VAL A 142 13.72 6.81 -11.56
N VAL A 143 13.19 7.52 -12.57
CA VAL A 143 12.78 6.93 -13.85
C VAL A 143 13.80 7.17 -14.97
N TYR A 144 14.76 8.09 -14.79
CA TYR A 144 15.89 8.35 -15.68
C TYR A 144 17.19 8.38 -14.87
#